data_AF-X6N610-F1
#
_entry.id   AF-X6N610-F1
#
_cell.length_a   1.000
_cell.length_b   1.000
_cell.length_c   1.000
_cell.angle_alpha   90.00
_cell.angle_beta   90.00
_cell.angle_gamma   90.00
#
_symmetry.space_group_name_H-M   'P 1'
#
loop_
_entity.id
_entity.type
_entity.pdbx_description
1 polymer ?
#
loop_
_entity_poly.entity_id
_entity_poly.type
_entity_poly.pdbx_seq_one_letter_code
_entity_poly.pdbx_strand_id
1 'polypeptide(L)'
;YRQKDKITIVTQCSLDRLKWISPMCRVWQGPISLAVYIQKEELMSFLKAYDPTLEMRIMSSRRGLNSTTVADSTTTTSEREEESIATTKLVTSLLRTKGKQILTSVVDFWKKIEYGDNATSNTSALDIHLLFETEKSNHVCVQQGRGAVQAMYPVNALRNLALRYVRSDYVFLLDADFVPSHDMHRRAWLQIQKVASQSIRPDRLAFIVPAWEVLDQDSNNEAIVPRTKRDIIAMANAKRAIG
;
A
#
# COMPACT_ATOMS: atom_id res chain seq x y z
N TYR A 1 -3.05 -20.36 -4.92
CA TYR A 1 -3.43 -20.60 -6.34
C TYR A 1 -2.66 -19.58 -7.19
N ARG A 2 -1.63 -20.00 -7.94
CA ARG A 2 -0.88 -19.09 -8.83
C ARG A 2 -1.63 -18.94 -10.16
N GLN A 3 -1.77 -17.71 -10.66
CA GLN A 3 -2.35 -17.38 -11.95
C GLN A 3 -1.21 -17.31 -12.99
N LYS A 4 -0.97 -18.42 -13.70
CA LYS A 4 0.16 -18.57 -14.63
C LYS A 4 0.14 -17.59 -15.81
N ASP A 5 -1.04 -17.11 -16.20
CA ASP A 5 -1.22 -16.27 -17.41
C ASP A 5 -1.57 -14.81 -17.11
N LYS A 6 -1.11 -14.30 -15.96
CA LYS A 6 -1.40 -12.94 -15.51
C LYS A 6 -0.13 -12.24 -15.09
N ILE A 7 -0.19 -10.91 -15.10
CA ILE A 7 0.81 -10.02 -14.51
C ILE A 7 0.17 -9.39 -13.27
N THR A 8 0.83 -9.47 -12.13
CA THR A 8 0.37 -8.81 -10.89
C THR A 8 0.96 -7.41 -10.82
N ILE A 9 0.13 -6.39 -10.67
CA ILE A 9 0.65 -5.08 -10.23
C ILE A 9 1.04 -5.19 -8.76
N VAL A 10 2.22 -4.68 -8.45
CA VAL A 10 2.71 -4.54 -7.09
C VAL A 10 2.86 -3.06 -6.82
N THR A 11 2.12 -2.56 -5.84
CA THR A 11 2.12 -1.15 -5.49
C THR A 11 2.04 -0.95 -3.98
N GLN A 12 2.33 0.26 -3.53
CA GLN A 12 2.29 0.62 -2.12
C GLN A 12 1.88 2.08 -1.94
N CYS A 13 1.18 2.38 -0.85
CA CYS A 13 0.79 3.75 -0.53
C CYS A 13 0.59 3.95 0.98
N SER A 14 0.56 5.21 1.40
CA SER A 14 0.00 5.60 2.70
C SER A 14 -1.53 5.55 2.67
N LEU A 15 -2.16 5.52 3.84
CA LEU A 15 -3.62 5.48 3.95
C LEU A 15 -4.34 6.67 3.27
N ASP A 16 -3.80 7.88 3.38
CA ASP A 16 -4.33 9.09 2.73
C ASP A 16 -4.33 8.99 1.18
N ARG A 17 -3.46 8.14 0.64
CA ARG A 17 -3.33 7.90 -0.80
C ARG A 17 -4.16 6.71 -1.31
N LEU A 18 -4.86 5.99 -0.44
CA LEU A 18 -5.62 4.80 -0.83
C LEU A 18 -6.62 5.06 -1.97
N LYS A 19 -7.23 6.26 -2.00
CA LYS A 19 -8.18 6.66 -3.05
C LYS A 19 -7.58 6.62 -4.46
N TRP A 20 -6.27 6.88 -4.61
CA TRP A 20 -5.58 6.92 -5.91
C TRP A 20 -5.42 5.54 -6.55
N ILE A 21 -5.68 4.47 -5.80
CA ILE A 21 -5.67 3.11 -6.33
C ILE A 21 -6.93 2.82 -7.17
N SER A 22 -8.03 3.56 -6.96
CA SER A 22 -9.31 3.28 -7.64
C SER A 22 -9.21 3.29 -9.17
N PRO A 23 -8.60 4.31 -9.81
CA PRO A 23 -8.43 4.32 -11.26
C PRO A 23 -7.60 3.13 -11.77
N MET A 24 -6.53 2.75 -11.06
CA MET A 24 -5.70 1.59 -11.40
C MET A 24 -6.53 0.28 -11.40
N CYS A 25 -7.36 0.07 -10.37
CA CYS A 25 -8.24 -1.11 -10.28
C CYS A 25 -9.27 -1.19 -11.40
N ARG A 26 -9.72 -0.05 -11.95
CA ARG A 26 -10.70 0.01 -13.04
C ARG A 26 -10.11 -0.36 -14.39
N VAL A 27 -8.85 -0.02 -14.64
CA VAL A 27 -8.22 -0.20 -15.96
C VAL A 27 -7.40 -1.47 -16.08
N TRP A 28 -6.89 -2.01 -14.97
CA TRP A 28 -6.07 -3.21 -14.98
C TRP A 28 -6.95 -4.47 -15.01
N GLN A 29 -6.63 -5.44 -15.87
CA GLN A 29 -7.37 -6.73 -15.98
C GLN A 29 -6.63 -7.91 -15.31
N GLY A 30 -5.64 -7.60 -14.47
CA GLY A 30 -4.86 -8.57 -13.71
C GLY A 30 -5.05 -8.43 -12.20
N PRO A 31 -4.45 -9.31 -11.40
CA PRO A 31 -4.41 -9.13 -9.95
C PRO A 31 -3.59 -7.90 -9.56
N ILE A 32 -3.94 -7.27 -8.45
CA ILE A 32 -3.21 -6.17 -7.80
C ILE A 32 -2.89 -6.58 -6.37
N SER A 33 -1.61 -6.46 -5.99
CA SER A 33 -1.14 -6.59 -4.62
C SER A 33 -0.73 -5.21 -4.11
N LEU A 34 -1.50 -4.66 -3.18
CA LEU A 34 -1.30 -3.34 -2.59
C LEU A 34 -0.82 -3.49 -1.14
N ALA A 35 0.28 -2.86 -0.78
CA ALA A 35 0.64 -2.63 0.62
C ALA A 35 0.25 -1.21 1.07
N VAL A 36 -0.50 -1.10 2.16
CA VAL A 36 -0.90 0.18 2.75
C VAL A 36 -0.19 0.39 4.08
N TYR A 37 0.52 1.51 4.19
CA TYR A 37 1.10 1.96 5.45
C TYR A 37 0.05 2.71 6.27
N ILE A 38 -0.09 2.30 7.53
CA ILE A 38 -0.96 2.95 8.51
C ILE A 38 -0.09 3.44 9.66
N GLN A 39 -0.01 4.75 9.80
CA GLN A 39 0.75 5.41 10.85
C GLN A 39 0.11 5.17 12.21
N LYS A 40 0.89 5.35 13.27
CA LYS A 40 0.42 5.19 14.65
C LYS A 40 -0.79 6.06 14.93
N GLU A 41 -0.78 7.32 14.51
CA GLU A 41 -1.87 8.27 14.74
C GLU A 41 -3.18 7.80 14.07
N GLU A 42 -3.09 7.31 12.84
CA GLU A 42 -4.21 6.77 12.08
C GLU A 42 -4.75 5.50 12.75
N LEU A 43 -3.86 4.58 13.14
CA LEU A 43 -4.23 3.37 13.86
C LEU A 43 -4.93 3.68 15.18
N MET A 44 -4.39 4.61 15.96
CA MET A 44 -5.01 5.03 17.22
C MET A 44 -6.36 5.70 16.99
N SER A 45 -6.52 6.45 15.90
CA SER A 45 -7.82 7.02 15.51
C SER A 45 -8.87 5.92 15.26
N PHE A 46 -8.51 4.88 14.48
CA PHE A 46 -9.41 3.73 14.26
C PHE A 46 -9.77 3.01 15.56
N LEU A 47 -8.78 2.76 16.42
CA LEU A 47 -9.00 2.06 17.68
C LEU A 47 -9.93 2.84 18.62
N LYS A 48 -9.76 4.17 18.72
CA LYS A 48 -10.63 5.05 19.51
C LYS A 48 -12.06 5.10 18.97
N ALA A 49 -12.20 5.17 17.65
CA ALA A 49 -13.51 5.15 17.02
C ALA A 49 -14.25 3.83 17.27
N TYR A 50 -13.53 2.71 17.34
CA TYR A 50 -14.09 1.40 17.64
C TYR A 50 -14.45 1.20 19.11
N ASP A 51 -13.53 1.55 20.03
CA ASP A 51 -13.71 1.45 21.47
C ASP A 51 -13.01 2.65 22.15
N PRO A 52 -13.76 3.68 22.59
CA PRO A 52 -13.18 4.84 23.27
C PRO A 52 -12.45 4.50 24.58
N THR A 53 -12.73 3.34 25.19
CA THR A 53 -12.09 2.90 26.43
C THR A 53 -10.74 2.23 26.20
N LEU A 54 -10.36 1.96 24.94
CA LEU A 54 -9.14 1.21 24.62
C LEU A 54 -7.88 1.93 25.08
N GLU A 55 -7.84 3.26 25.05
CA GLU A 55 -6.72 4.02 25.62
C GLU A 55 -6.59 3.79 27.12
N MET A 56 -7.70 3.79 27.86
CA MET A 56 -7.69 3.48 29.28
C MET A 56 -7.27 2.04 29.56
N ARG A 57 -7.65 1.08 28.69
CA ARG A 57 -7.24 -0.33 28.82
C ARG A 57 -5.76 -0.54 28.50
N ILE A 58 -5.25 0.15 27.49
CA ILE A 58 -3.82 0.21 27.20
C ILE A 58 -3.10 0.82 28.40
N MET A 59 -3.59 1.95 28.94
CA MET A 59 -3.00 2.63 30.10
C MET A 59 -3.12 1.86 31.42
N SER A 60 -4.19 1.12 31.66
CA SER A 60 -4.36 0.29 32.86
C SER A 60 -3.50 -0.97 32.79
N SER A 61 -3.30 -1.52 31.60
CA SER A 61 -2.28 -2.55 31.36
C SER A 61 -0.86 -2.04 31.68
N ARG A 62 -0.59 -0.73 31.54
CA ARG A 62 0.68 -0.10 31.97
C ARG A 62 0.82 -0.04 33.49
N ARG A 63 -0.27 0.16 34.22
CA ARG A 63 -0.24 0.25 35.70
C ARG A 63 -0.15 -1.12 36.38
N GLY A 64 -0.69 -2.17 35.75
CA GLY A 64 -0.64 -3.54 36.28
C GLY A 64 0.76 -4.17 36.31
N LEU A 65 1.70 -3.70 35.47
CA LEU A 65 3.12 -4.11 35.56
C LEU A 65 3.88 -3.35 36.66
N ASN A 66 3.44 -2.14 37.02
CA ASN A 66 4.19 -1.27 37.94
C ASN A 66 3.78 -1.44 39.42
N SER A 67 2.90 -2.38 39.78
CA SER A 67 2.35 -2.49 41.14
C SER A 67 3.26 -3.26 42.13
N THR A 68 4.58 -3.34 41.91
CA THR A 68 5.50 -3.99 42.87
C THR A 68 6.70 -3.15 43.28
N THR A 69 6.87 -1.90 42.85
CA THR A 69 7.97 -1.06 43.35
C THR A 69 7.56 0.41 43.52
N VAL A 70 7.83 0.90 44.72
CA VAL A 70 7.69 2.30 45.12
C VAL A 70 8.57 3.17 44.22
N ALA A 71 8.00 4.31 43.83
CA ALA A 71 8.58 5.44 43.11
C ALA A 71 10.11 5.50 43.07
N ASP A 72 10.68 5.27 41.88
CA ASP A 72 11.97 5.84 41.51
C ASP A 72 11.88 6.38 40.07
N SER A 73 12.38 7.59 39.85
CA SER A 73 12.13 8.41 38.65
C SER A 73 13.07 8.09 37.47
N THR A 74 13.53 6.85 37.37
CA THR A 74 14.36 6.36 36.25
C THR A 74 13.70 5.15 35.60
N THR A 75 12.73 5.38 34.71
CA THR A 75 12.18 4.31 33.87
C THR A 75 13.32 3.69 33.07
N THR A 76 13.66 2.44 33.36
CA THR A 76 14.76 1.74 32.72
C THR A 76 14.40 1.41 31.27
N THR A 77 15.40 1.35 30.38
CA THR A 77 15.17 1.05 28.94
C THR A 77 14.42 -0.27 28.75
N SER A 78 14.62 -1.24 29.63
CA SER A 78 13.94 -2.55 29.63
C SER A 78 12.43 -2.45 29.91
N GLU A 79 12.00 -1.58 30.83
CA GLU A 79 10.57 -1.42 31.16
C GLU A 79 9.80 -0.81 29.99
N ARG A 80 10.41 0.16 29.28
CA ARG A 80 9.81 0.75 28.08
C ARG A 80 9.66 -0.27 26.94
N GLU A 81 10.63 -1.16 26.78
CA GLU A 81 10.58 -2.24 25.78
C GLU A 81 9.51 -3.28 26.11
N GLU A 82 9.35 -3.68 27.38
CA GLU A 82 8.29 -4.61 27.79
C GLU A 82 6.88 -4.00 27.59
N GLU A 83 6.71 -2.71 27.90
CA GLU A 83 5.45 -1.97 27.70
C GLU A 83 5.08 -1.87 26.20
N SER A 84 6.07 -1.58 25.35
CA SER A 84 5.98 -1.57 23.89
C SER A 84 5.47 -2.91 23.35
N ILE A 85 6.07 -3.99 23.83
CA ILE A 85 5.74 -5.36 23.42
C ILE A 85 4.30 -5.72 23.85
N ALA A 86 3.90 -5.38 25.06
CA ALA A 86 2.55 -5.66 25.57
C ALA A 86 1.47 -4.92 24.74
N THR A 87 1.70 -3.63 24.48
CA THR A 87 0.81 -2.80 23.65
C THR A 87 0.69 -3.38 22.23
N THR A 88 1.82 -3.72 21.61
CA THR A 88 1.87 -4.31 20.28
C THR A 88 1.13 -5.64 20.21
N LYS A 89 1.28 -6.52 21.23
CA LYS A 89 0.54 -7.79 21.33
C LYS A 89 -0.97 -7.59 21.43
N LEU A 90 -1.42 -6.67 22.27
CA LEU A 90 -2.85 -6.36 22.45
C LEU A 90 -3.47 -5.85 21.15
N VAL A 91 -2.85 -4.85 20.53
CA VAL A 91 -3.31 -4.26 19.26
C VAL A 91 -3.34 -5.32 18.16
N THR A 92 -2.28 -6.13 18.04
CA THR A 92 -2.21 -7.20 17.04
C THR A 92 -3.32 -8.25 17.23
N SER A 93 -3.58 -8.66 18.48
CA SER A 93 -4.65 -9.60 18.81
C SER A 93 -6.03 -9.04 18.45
N LEU A 94 -6.25 -7.76 18.75
CA LEU A 94 -7.50 -7.08 18.45
C LEU A 94 -7.71 -6.90 16.94
N LEU A 95 -6.68 -6.45 16.19
CA LEU A 95 -6.77 -6.33 14.74
C LEU A 95 -6.99 -7.67 14.05
N ARG A 96 -6.43 -8.76 14.59
CA ARG A 96 -6.67 -10.12 14.05
C ARG A 96 -8.13 -10.54 14.16
N THR A 97 -8.81 -10.18 15.25
CA THR A 97 -10.17 -10.64 15.55
C THR A 97 -11.25 -9.66 15.09
N LYS A 98 -10.97 -8.36 15.17
CA LYS A 98 -11.91 -7.25 14.94
C LYS A 98 -11.46 -6.29 13.85
N GLY A 99 -10.36 -6.56 13.14
CA GLY A 99 -9.76 -5.64 12.15
C GLY A 99 -10.74 -5.12 11.10
N LYS A 100 -11.67 -5.94 10.60
CA LYS A 100 -12.70 -5.49 9.64
C LYS A 100 -13.68 -4.46 10.22
N GLN A 101 -13.93 -4.51 11.53
CA GLN A 101 -14.80 -3.56 12.23
C GLN A 101 -14.04 -2.29 12.63
N ILE A 102 -12.72 -2.41 12.85
CA ILE A 102 -11.84 -1.31 13.24
C ILE A 102 -11.44 -0.46 12.03
N LEU A 103 -11.04 -1.11 10.93
CA LEU A 103 -10.46 -0.48 9.74
C LEU A 103 -11.54 -0.17 8.70
N THR A 104 -12.60 0.51 9.14
CA THR A 104 -13.81 0.73 8.35
C THR A 104 -13.53 1.40 7.01
N SER A 105 -12.73 2.47 6.97
CA SER A 105 -12.43 3.19 5.73
C SER A 105 -11.70 2.34 4.69
N VAL A 106 -10.79 1.44 5.12
CA VAL A 106 -10.10 0.50 4.23
C VAL A 106 -11.08 -0.55 3.70
N VAL A 107 -11.95 -1.07 4.56
CA VAL A 107 -12.98 -2.06 4.18
C VAL A 107 -13.99 -1.44 3.22
N ASP A 108 -14.44 -0.21 3.48
CA ASP A 108 -15.39 0.50 2.64
C ASP A 108 -14.78 0.86 1.28
N PHE A 109 -13.50 1.24 1.25
CA PHE A 109 -12.75 1.40 0.02
C PHE A 109 -12.74 0.09 -0.78
N TRP A 110 -12.34 -1.02 -0.16
CA TRP A 110 -12.28 -2.32 -0.82
C TRP A 110 -13.66 -2.76 -1.34
N LYS A 111 -14.72 -2.59 -0.54
CA LYS A 111 -16.11 -2.88 -0.95
C LYS A 111 -16.55 -2.03 -2.15
N LYS A 112 -16.16 -0.75 -2.22
CA LYS A 112 -16.48 0.11 -3.37
C LYS A 112 -15.84 -0.40 -4.65
N ILE A 113 -14.63 -0.98 -4.58
CA ILE A 113 -13.95 -1.57 -5.73
C ILE A 113 -14.62 -2.88 -6.17
N GLU A 114 -14.96 -3.76 -5.23
CA GLU A 114 -15.49 -5.09 -5.52
C GLU A 114 -17.00 -5.11 -5.84
N TYR A 115 -17.77 -4.24 -5.20
CA TYR A 115 -19.25 -4.26 -5.23
C TYR A 115 -19.90 -2.93 -5.64
N GLY A 116 -19.13 -1.88 -5.94
CA GLY A 116 -19.72 -0.58 -6.31
C GLY A 116 -20.45 -0.63 -7.66
N ASP A 117 -21.26 0.39 -7.97
CA ASP A 117 -22.03 0.46 -9.24
C ASP A 117 -21.17 0.42 -10.51
N ASN A 118 -19.87 0.71 -10.39
CA ASN A 118 -18.87 0.61 -11.45
C ASN A 118 -18.08 -0.72 -11.43
N ALA A 119 -18.46 -1.69 -10.60
CA ALA A 119 -17.89 -3.04 -10.56
C ALA A 119 -18.35 -3.78 -11.81
N THR A 120 -17.74 -3.45 -12.94
CA THR A 120 -17.85 -4.24 -14.16
C THR A 120 -17.29 -5.64 -13.88
N SER A 121 -17.75 -6.67 -14.59
CA SER A 121 -17.25 -8.04 -14.48
C SER A 121 -15.75 -8.22 -14.79
N ASN A 122 -15.04 -7.13 -15.11
CA ASN A 122 -13.65 -7.08 -15.53
C ASN A 122 -12.74 -6.33 -14.54
N THR A 123 -13.18 -6.02 -13.32
CA THR A 123 -12.32 -5.37 -12.32
C THR A 123 -11.15 -6.27 -11.90
N SER A 124 -10.03 -5.63 -11.57
CA SER A 124 -8.87 -6.33 -10.99
C SER A 124 -9.23 -6.99 -9.67
N ALA A 125 -8.72 -8.21 -9.44
CA ALA A 125 -8.71 -8.80 -8.11
C ALA A 125 -7.74 -8.02 -7.21
N LEU A 126 -8.24 -7.32 -6.20
CA LEU A 126 -7.45 -6.46 -5.31
C LEU A 126 -7.18 -7.13 -3.97
N ASP A 127 -5.91 -7.39 -3.67
CA ASP A 127 -5.44 -7.76 -2.34
C ASP A 127 -4.83 -6.55 -1.63
N ILE A 128 -5.33 -6.24 -0.43
CA ILE A 128 -4.81 -5.16 0.42
C ILE A 128 -4.08 -5.76 1.62
N HIS A 129 -2.81 -5.43 1.76
CA HIS A 129 -1.95 -5.82 2.88
C HIS A 129 -1.63 -4.61 3.72
N LEU A 130 -1.77 -4.72 5.04
CA LEU A 130 -1.62 -3.58 5.95
C LEU A 130 -0.34 -3.72 6.75
N LEU A 131 0.46 -2.65 6.75
CA LEU A 131 1.62 -2.49 7.62
C LEU A 131 1.31 -1.37 8.62
N PHE A 132 1.23 -1.72 9.89
CA PHE A 132 0.88 -0.80 10.96
C PHE A 132 2.13 -0.39 11.73
N GLU A 133 2.22 0.90 12.03
CA GLU A 133 3.16 1.43 13.01
C GLU A 133 2.49 1.42 14.40
N THR A 134 2.91 0.51 15.29
CA THR A 134 2.41 0.49 16.68
C THR A 134 3.15 1.47 17.57
N GLU A 135 4.39 1.81 17.21
CA GLU A 135 5.26 2.73 17.92
C GLU A 135 5.89 3.71 16.97
N LYS A 136 5.88 4.99 17.34
CA LYS A 136 6.62 5.99 16.58
C LYS A 136 8.10 5.68 16.72
N SER A 137 8.72 5.30 15.62
CA SER A 137 10.16 5.14 15.57
C SER A 137 10.79 6.52 15.74
N ASN A 138 11.19 6.86 16.98
CA ASN A 138 12.05 8.03 17.24
C ASN A 138 13.53 7.72 16.90
N HIS A 139 13.81 6.61 16.21
CA HIS A 139 15.15 6.30 15.77
C HIS A 139 15.62 7.36 14.78
N VAL A 140 16.39 8.31 15.32
CA VAL A 140 17.28 9.15 14.55
C VAL A 140 18.46 8.28 14.14
N CYS A 141 18.47 7.83 12.89
CA CYS A 141 19.61 7.15 12.33
C CYS A 141 20.66 8.21 12.02
N VAL A 142 21.76 8.24 12.78
CA VAL A 142 22.92 9.06 12.39
C VAL A 142 23.70 8.29 11.35
N GLN A 143 23.59 8.65 10.07
CA GLN A 143 24.52 8.15 9.06
C GLN A 143 25.87 8.82 9.32
N GLN A 144 26.97 8.05 9.39
CA GLN A 144 28.31 8.61 9.50
C GLN A 144 28.53 9.66 8.39
N GLY A 145 28.72 10.92 8.80
CA GLY A 145 28.91 12.06 7.89
C GLY A 145 27.65 12.74 7.33
N ARG A 146 26.44 12.31 7.70
CA ARG A 146 25.17 12.90 7.20
C ARG A 146 24.12 13.13 8.30
N GLY A 147 24.53 13.72 9.42
CA GLY A 147 23.62 14.24 10.45
C GLY A 147 22.57 13.26 10.99
N ALA A 148 21.60 13.80 11.73
CA ALA A 148 20.45 13.08 12.26
C ALA A 148 19.41 12.82 11.16
N VAL A 149 19.13 11.55 10.82
CA VAL A 149 18.09 11.18 9.86
C VAL A 149 16.88 10.65 10.62
N GLN A 150 15.75 11.35 10.55
CA GLN A 150 14.47 10.94 11.12
C GLN A 150 14.01 9.61 10.47
N ALA A 151 13.28 8.78 11.23
CA ALA A 151 12.75 7.51 10.74
C ALA A 151 12.00 7.69 9.42
N MET A 152 12.50 7.03 8.37
CA MET A 152 11.98 7.16 7.02
C MET A 152 10.73 6.31 6.80
N TYR A 153 9.86 6.76 5.90
CA TYR A 153 8.75 5.98 5.38
C TYR A 153 9.24 4.61 4.88
N PRO A 154 8.64 3.47 5.29
CA PRO A 154 9.24 2.15 5.14
C PRO A 154 9.00 1.53 3.75
N VAL A 155 9.43 2.23 2.69
CA VAL A 155 9.21 1.86 1.27
C VAL A 155 9.59 0.40 1.00
N ASN A 156 10.77 -0.03 1.48
CA ASN A 156 11.26 -1.38 1.26
C ASN A 156 10.40 -2.46 1.93
N ALA A 157 9.92 -2.19 3.15
CA ALA A 157 9.07 -3.13 3.87
C ALA A 157 7.72 -3.28 3.17
N LEU A 158 7.13 -2.18 2.71
CA LEU A 158 5.86 -2.18 1.97
C LEU A 158 5.98 -2.91 0.63
N ARG A 159 7.03 -2.62 -0.15
CA ARG A 159 7.29 -3.32 -1.42
C ARG A 159 7.45 -4.83 -1.20
N ASN A 160 8.22 -5.23 -0.19
CA ASN A 160 8.43 -6.64 0.14
C ASN A 160 7.14 -7.30 0.63
N LEU A 161 6.31 -6.58 1.40
CA LEU A 161 5.01 -7.05 1.85
C LEU A 161 4.08 -7.32 0.65
N ALA A 162 3.97 -6.37 -0.28
CA ALA A 162 3.17 -6.54 -1.49
C ALA A 162 3.71 -7.69 -2.38
N LEU A 163 5.02 -7.78 -2.56
CA LEU A 163 5.66 -8.86 -3.33
C LEU A 163 5.36 -10.25 -2.74
N ARG A 164 5.29 -10.38 -1.41
CA ARG A 164 5.06 -11.66 -0.73
C ARG A 164 3.73 -12.33 -1.10
N TYR A 165 2.74 -11.53 -1.48
CA TYR A 165 1.38 -11.99 -1.78
C TYR A 165 1.01 -11.94 -3.27
N VAL A 166 2.01 -11.67 -4.12
CA VAL A 166 1.83 -11.75 -5.58
C VAL A 166 1.31 -13.13 -5.99
N ARG A 167 0.34 -13.14 -6.91
CA ARG A 167 -0.33 -14.36 -7.38
C ARG A 167 0.16 -14.85 -8.74
N SER A 168 1.07 -14.15 -9.41
CA SER A 168 1.55 -14.52 -10.74
C SER A 168 3.08 -14.58 -10.81
N ASP A 169 3.61 -15.15 -11.90
CA ASP A 169 5.06 -15.29 -12.09
C ASP A 169 5.71 -13.99 -12.63
N TYR A 170 4.90 -13.07 -13.19
CA TYR A 170 5.35 -11.76 -13.67
C TYR A 170 4.76 -10.64 -12.80
N VAL A 171 5.62 -9.72 -12.37
CA VAL A 171 5.22 -8.54 -11.61
C VAL A 171 5.40 -7.28 -12.41
N PHE A 172 4.49 -6.33 -12.22
CA PHE A 172 4.64 -4.97 -12.68
C PHE A 172 4.70 -4.05 -11.46
N LEU A 173 5.91 -3.63 -11.10
CA LEU A 173 6.12 -2.66 -10.02
C LEU A 173 5.63 -1.29 -10.50
N LEU A 174 4.67 -0.71 -9.80
CA LEU A 174 4.03 0.54 -10.20
C LEU A 174 3.70 1.41 -8.98
N ASP A 175 4.00 2.70 -9.06
CA ASP A 175 3.65 3.65 -8.00
C ASP A 175 2.13 3.91 -7.98
N ALA A 176 1.61 4.25 -6.80
CA ALA A 176 0.17 4.30 -6.54
C ALA A 176 -0.58 5.41 -7.29
N ASP A 177 0.13 6.41 -7.81
CA ASP A 177 -0.39 7.52 -8.60
C ASP A 177 -0.36 7.26 -10.11
N PHE A 178 0.26 6.17 -10.56
CA PHE A 178 0.21 5.79 -11.98
C PHE A 178 -1.07 5.03 -12.32
N VAL A 179 -1.62 5.38 -13.48
CA VAL A 179 -2.74 4.65 -14.09
C VAL A 179 -2.24 3.94 -15.35
N PRO A 180 -2.24 2.59 -15.39
CA PRO A 180 -1.90 1.85 -16.60
C PRO A 180 -2.79 2.26 -17.78
N SER A 181 -2.25 2.22 -19.00
CA SER A 181 -3.07 2.43 -20.19
C SER A 181 -4.15 1.35 -20.33
N HIS A 182 -5.24 1.68 -21.02
CA HIS A 182 -6.29 0.71 -21.32
C HIS A 182 -5.74 -0.52 -22.06
N ASP A 183 -6.24 -1.72 -21.72
CA ASP A 183 -5.78 -3.03 -22.22
C ASP A 183 -4.28 -3.33 -22.04
N MET A 184 -3.57 -2.55 -21.21
CA MET A 184 -2.12 -2.71 -21.05
C MET A 184 -1.76 -4.11 -20.55
N HIS A 185 -2.56 -4.69 -19.64
CA HIS A 185 -2.33 -6.06 -19.14
C HIS A 185 -2.25 -7.07 -20.29
N ARG A 186 -3.27 -7.09 -21.16
CA ARG A 186 -3.34 -8.01 -22.30
C ARG A 186 -2.17 -7.79 -23.26
N ARG A 187 -1.86 -6.53 -23.58
CA ARG A 187 -0.77 -6.17 -24.50
C ARG A 187 0.59 -6.60 -23.93
N ALA A 188 0.85 -6.30 -22.65
CA ALA A 188 2.07 -6.69 -21.97
C ALA A 188 2.22 -8.20 -21.93
N TRP A 189 1.14 -8.93 -21.62
CA TRP A 189 1.15 -10.39 -21.61
C TRP A 189 1.56 -10.99 -22.96
N LEU A 190 0.96 -10.51 -24.06
CA LEU A 190 1.32 -10.97 -25.41
C LEU A 190 2.79 -10.68 -25.76
N GLN A 191 3.32 -9.54 -25.35
CA GLN A 191 4.74 -9.21 -25.57
C GLN A 191 5.67 -10.08 -24.73
N ILE A 192 5.32 -10.32 -23.46
CA ILE A 192 6.06 -11.23 -22.58
C ILE A 192 6.10 -12.62 -23.18
N GLN A 193 4.96 -13.18 -23.60
CA GLN A 193 4.91 -14.50 -24.22
C GLN A 193 5.79 -14.59 -25.47
N LYS A 194 5.71 -13.58 -26.34
CA LYS A 194 6.53 -13.51 -27.55
C LYS A 194 8.03 -13.51 -27.22
N VAL A 195 8.47 -12.61 -26.34
CA VAL A 195 9.90 -12.46 -25.99
C VAL A 195 10.40 -13.66 -25.18
N ALA A 196 9.62 -14.16 -24.22
CA ALA A 196 9.98 -15.31 -23.40
C ALA A 196 10.15 -16.58 -24.24
N SER A 197 9.32 -16.79 -25.27
CA SER A 197 9.45 -17.94 -26.18
C SER A 197 10.74 -17.93 -27.02
N GLN A 198 11.36 -16.77 -27.18
CA GLN A 198 12.56 -16.55 -27.98
C GLN A 198 13.81 -16.35 -27.12
N SER A 199 13.64 -16.22 -25.80
CA SER A 199 14.73 -15.94 -24.87
C SER A 199 15.38 -17.24 -24.39
N ILE A 200 16.71 -17.25 -24.34
CA ILE A 200 17.50 -18.33 -23.74
C ILE A 200 17.34 -18.32 -22.20
N ARG A 201 17.01 -17.16 -21.61
CA ARG A 201 16.84 -16.94 -20.17
C ARG A 201 15.53 -16.18 -19.90
N PRO A 202 14.36 -16.82 -20.06
CA PRO A 202 13.07 -16.17 -19.84
C PRO A 202 12.87 -15.75 -18.37
N ASP A 203 13.61 -16.34 -17.44
CA ASP A 203 13.64 -16.01 -16.01
C ASP A 203 14.37 -14.69 -15.70
N ARG A 204 15.08 -14.10 -16.67
CA ARG A 204 15.87 -12.86 -16.51
C ARG A 204 15.43 -11.77 -17.47
N LEU A 205 14.12 -11.66 -17.69
CA LEU A 205 13.53 -10.61 -18.51
C LEU A 205 13.04 -9.46 -17.64
N ALA A 206 13.40 -8.25 -18.04
CA ALA A 206 12.83 -7.01 -17.52
C ALA A 206 12.28 -6.20 -18.70
N PHE A 207 11.07 -5.68 -18.54
CA PHE A 207 10.42 -4.83 -19.54
C PHE A 207 10.35 -3.41 -19.00
N ILE A 208 10.68 -2.44 -19.86
CA ILE A 208 10.55 -1.02 -19.55
C ILE A 208 9.25 -0.54 -20.18
N VAL A 209 8.42 0.10 -19.36
CA VAL A 209 7.16 0.71 -19.81
C VAL A 209 7.36 2.23 -19.81
N PRO A 210 7.12 2.91 -20.94
CA PRO A 210 7.14 4.37 -20.97
C PRO A 210 5.99 4.95 -20.15
N ALA A 211 6.27 6.06 -19.47
CA ALA A 211 5.34 6.78 -18.62
C ALA A 211 5.05 8.16 -19.21
N TRP A 212 3.87 8.71 -18.92
CA TRP A 212 3.49 10.07 -19.30
C TRP A 212 2.75 10.73 -18.14
N GLU A 213 3.08 11.99 -17.87
CA GLU A 213 2.33 12.88 -17.00
C GLU A 213 1.31 13.65 -17.87
N VAL A 214 0.03 13.56 -17.50
CA VAL A 214 -1.05 14.28 -18.18
C VAL A 214 -1.39 15.52 -17.37
N LEU A 215 -1.38 16.68 -18.03
CA LEU A 215 -1.60 17.98 -17.39
C LEU A 215 -3.08 18.40 -17.39
N ASP A 216 -3.88 17.81 -18.28
CA ASP A 216 -5.30 18.11 -18.39
C ASP A 216 -6.12 17.44 -17.28
N GLN A 217 -7.03 18.20 -16.68
CA GLN A 217 -7.99 17.74 -15.70
C GLN A 217 -9.42 17.98 -16.19
N ASP A 218 -10.35 17.11 -15.80
CA ASP A 218 -11.77 17.27 -16.06
C ASP A 218 -12.43 18.26 -15.08
N SER A 219 -13.75 18.43 -15.18
CA SER A 219 -14.52 19.32 -14.30
C SER A 219 -14.51 18.91 -12.82
N ASN A 220 -14.16 17.65 -12.52
CA ASN A 220 -14.01 17.13 -11.17
C ASN A 220 -12.56 17.19 -10.67
N ASN A 221 -11.67 17.87 -11.42
CA ASN A 221 -10.25 17.98 -11.12
C ASN A 221 -9.51 16.62 -11.17
N GLU A 222 -10.05 15.66 -11.93
CA GLU A 222 -9.44 14.35 -12.19
C GLU A 222 -8.65 14.38 -13.51
N ALA A 223 -7.49 13.71 -13.57
CA ALA A 223 -6.67 13.67 -14.78
C ALA A 223 -7.41 13.00 -15.96
N ILE A 224 -7.41 13.63 -17.14
CA ILE A 224 -8.02 13.05 -18.34
C ILE A 224 -7.11 11.95 -18.91
N VAL A 225 -7.35 10.70 -18.53
CA VAL A 225 -6.50 9.58 -18.96
C VAL A 225 -6.72 9.25 -20.44
N PRO A 226 -5.68 9.31 -21.29
CA PRO A 226 -5.77 8.95 -22.70
C PRO A 226 -6.03 7.44 -22.86
N ARG A 227 -6.92 7.07 -23.79
CA ARG A 227 -7.27 5.66 -24.03
C ARG A 227 -6.37 5.00 -25.06
N THR A 228 -5.83 5.77 -25.99
CA THR A 228 -5.00 5.25 -27.09
C THR A 228 -3.65 5.96 -27.18
N LYS A 229 -2.68 5.31 -27.84
CA LYS A 229 -1.39 5.91 -28.20
C LYS A 229 -1.57 7.19 -29.04
N ARG A 230 -2.61 7.24 -29.88
CA ARG A 230 -2.92 8.41 -30.69
C ARG A 230 -3.32 9.60 -29.82
N ASP A 231 -4.09 9.36 -28.76
CA ASP A 231 -4.55 10.40 -27.84
C ASP A 231 -3.38 11.02 -27.08
N ILE A 232 -2.50 10.19 -26.49
CA ILE A 232 -1.34 10.70 -25.75
C ILE A 232 -0.36 11.46 -26.65
N ILE A 233 -0.15 11.02 -27.90
CA ILE A 233 0.69 11.77 -28.86
C ILE A 233 0.05 13.11 -29.21
N ALA A 234 -1.27 13.14 -29.42
CA ALA A 234 -1.99 14.39 -29.69
C ALA A 234 -1.93 15.35 -28.49
N MET A 235 -2.03 14.82 -27.26
CA MET A 235 -1.84 15.59 -26.02
C MET A 235 -0.42 16.13 -25.90
N ALA A 236 0.60 15.30 -26.13
CA ALA A 236 2.00 15.70 -26.09
C ALA A 236 2.33 16.80 -27.11
N ASN A 237 1.87 16.65 -28.36
CA ASN A 237 2.03 17.66 -29.40
C ASN A 237 1.36 19.00 -29.04
N ALA A 238 0.25 18.93 -28.30
CA ALA A 238 -0.46 20.09 -27.77
C ALA A 238 0.12 20.61 -26.43
N LYS A 239 1.25 20.06 -25.94
CA LYS A 239 1.87 20.37 -24.64
C LYS A 239 0.94 20.13 -23.42
N ARG A 240 0.01 19.19 -23.56
CA ARG A 240 -0.93 18.75 -22.51
C ARG A 240 -0.52 17.42 -21.85
N ALA A 241 0.57 16.83 -22.32
CA ALA A 241 1.22 15.69 -21.69
C ALA A 241 2.74 15.76 -21.87
N ILE A 242 3.49 15.23 -20.90
CA ILE A 242 4.96 15.19 -20.87
C ILE A 242 5.38 13.74 -20.60
N GLY A 243 6.43 13.25 -21.27
CA GLY A 243 6.91 11.87 -21.13
C GLY A 243 8.42 11.77 -21.23
#